data_AF-A0AA34SEP6-F1
#
_entry.id   AF-A0AA34SEP6-F1
#
_cell.length_a   1.000
_cell.length_b   1.000
_cell.length_c   1.000
_cell.angle_alpha   90.00
_cell.angle_beta   90.00
_cell.angle_gamma   90.00
#
_symmetry.space_group_name_H-M   'P 1'
#
loop_
_entity.id
_entity.type
_entity.pdbx_description
1 polymer ?
#
loop_
_entity_poly.entity_id
_entity_poly.type
_entity_poly.pdbx_seq_one_letter_code
_entity_poly.pdbx_strand_id
1 'polypeptide(L)'
;MEKLLGAVAILVLSVLGYMGAKSLGLFGNPDRQAVELQLALIDQAKQLEAEGYLPWDSTDIVASTRVTGLKLSVEITHIAPSESMVQATVCNYRRMRLLIQSGATIELIWKPEPNGSVMAVSTVNKC
;
A
#
# COMPACT_ATOMS: atom_id res chain seq x y z
N MET A 1 -6.35 52.95 -9.15
CA MET A 1 -6.66 51.57 -8.70
C MET A 1 -6.23 50.56 -9.78
N GLU A 2 -4.97 50.58 -10.22
CA GLU A 2 -4.54 49.84 -11.43
C GLU A 2 -3.71 48.58 -11.14
N LYS A 3 -3.28 48.36 -9.89
CA LYS A 3 -2.43 47.21 -9.53
C LYS A 3 -3.20 45.91 -9.25
N LEU A 4 -4.51 45.99 -9.00
CA LEU A 4 -5.34 44.85 -8.63
C LEU A 4 -5.71 43.96 -9.84
N LEU A 5 -5.89 44.54 -11.03
CA LEU A 5 -6.20 43.77 -12.24
C LEU A 5 -5.04 42.88 -12.70
N GLY A 6 -3.80 43.34 -12.57
CA GLY A 6 -2.62 42.57 -12.97
C GLY A 6 -2.42 41.30 -12.12
N ALA A 7 -2.68 41.38 -10.83
CA ALA A 7 -2.53 40.24 -9.92
C ALA A 7 -3.58 39.13 -10.17
N VAL A 8 -4.82 39.51 -10.50
CA VAL A 8 -5.89 38.54 -10.79
C VAL A 8 -5.65 37.82 -12.11
N ALA A 9 -5.17 38.51 -13.14
CA ALA A 9 -4.86 37.91 -14.43
C ALA A 9 -3.77 36.81 -14.35
N ILE A 10 -2.76 37.01 -13.49
CA ILE A 10 -1.68 36.03 -13.27
C ILE A 10 -2.19 34.77 -12.56
N LEU A 11 -3.08 34.94 -11.57
CA LEU A 11 -3.72 33.83 -10.84
C LEU A 11 -4.57 32.96 -11.78
N VAL A 12 -5.32 33.57 -12.69
CA VAL A 12 -6.15 32.84 -13.67
C VAL A 12 -5.27 32.08 -14.69
N LEU A 13 -4.18 32.70 -15.17
CA LEU A 13 -3.24 32.05 -16.09
C LEU A 13 -2.52 30.86 -15.46
N SER A 14 -2.15 30.95 -14.17
CA SER A 14 -1.49 29.85 -13.46
C SER A 14 -2.44 28.69 -13.17
N VAL A 15 -3.72 28.95 -12.88
CA VAL A 15 -4.74 27.89 -12.75
C VAL A 15 -5.05 27.22 -14.09
N LEU A 16 -5.18 27.99 -15.17
CA LEU A 16 -5.39 27.44 -16.52
C LEU A 16 -4.18 26.64 -17.01
N GLY A 17 -2.96 27.12 -16.74
CA GLY A 17 -1.73 26.39 -17.03
C GLY A 17 -1.64 25.08 -16.26
N TYR A 18 -2.03 25.06 -14.98
CA TYR A 18 -2.07 23.85 -14.17
C TYR A 18 -3.13 22.85 -14.66
N MET A 19 -4.33 23.32 -15.01
CA MET A 19 -5.39 22.48 -15.57
C MET A 19 -5.03 21.94 -16.96
N GLY A 20 -4.38 22.75 -17.82
CA GLY A 20 -3.88 22.32 -19.13
C GLY A 20 -2.72 21.34 -19.04
N ALA A 21 -1.80 21.51 -18.10
CA ALA A 21 -0.73 20.54 -17.85
C ALA A 21 -1.27 19.22 -17.28
N LYS A 22 -2.36 19.25 -16.51
CA LYS A 22 -3.08 18.03 -16.08
C LYS A 22 -3.73 17.30 -17.26
N SER A 23 -4.31 18.02 -18.25
CA SER A 23 -4.94 17.39 -19.42
C SER A 23 -3.95 16.89 -20.48
N LEU A 24 -2.73 17.45 -20.53
CA LEU A 24 -1.63 16.99 -21.39
C LEU A 24 -0.84 15.78 -20.83
N GLY A 25 -1.25 15.24 -19.67
CA GLY A 25 -0.59 14.09 -19.05
C GLY A 25 0.81 14.40 -18.48
N LEU A 26 1.16 15.68 -18.28
CA LEU A 26 2.43 16.09 -17.67
C LEU A 26 2.46 15.86 -16.15
N PHE A 27 1.29 15.63 -15.54
CA PHE A 27 1.15 15.10 -14.19
C PHE A 27 0.66 13.65 -14.31
N GLY A 28 1.40 12.71 -13.72
CA GLY A 28 1.12 11.28 -13.79
C GLY A 28 -0.36 10.98 -13.50
N ASN A 29 -0.99 10.20 -14.37
CA ASN A 29 -2.39 9.84 -14.21
C ASN A 29 -2.55 9.07 -12.88
N PRO A 30 -3.25 9.59 -11.86
CA PRO A 30 -3.37 8.94 -10.55
C PRO A 30 -3.98 7.53 -10.68
N ASP A 31 -4.82 7.32 -11.69
CA ASP A 31 -5.40 6.00 -11.99
C ASP A 31 -4.33 5.01 -12.45
N ARG A 32 -3.32 5.47 -13.19
CA ARG A 32 -2.19 4.64 -13.61
C ARG A 32 -1.32 4.23 -12.42
N GLN A 33 -1.06 5.15 -11.50
CA GLN A 33 -0.27 4.85 -10.30
C GLN A 33 -1.00 3.85 -9.39
N ALA A 34 -2.31 3.98 -9.22
CA ALA A 34 -3.11 3.04 -8.45
C ALA A 34 -3.12 1.63 -9.07
N VAL A 35 -3.21 1.54 -10.41
CA VAL A 35 -3.13 0.26 -11.13
C VAL A 35 -1.74 -0.37 -11.01
N GLU A 36 -0.68 0.41 -11.18
CA GLU A 36 0.70 -0.08 -11.03
C GLU A 36 0.96 -0.59 -9.60
N LEU A 37 0.45 0.12 -8.58
CA LEU A 37 0.54 -0.32 -7.19
C LEU A 37 -0.26 -1.60 -6.93
N GLN A 38 -1.47 -1.71 -7.48
CA GLN A 38 -2.28 -2.92 -7.36
C GLN A 38 -1.59 -4.14 -7.99
N LEU A 39 -0.96 -3.97 -9.15
CA LEU A 39 -0.16 -5.02 -9.80
C LEU A 39 1.04 -5.41 -8.94
N ALA A 40 1.72 -4.44 -8.32
CA ALA A 40 2.84 -4.71 -7.42
C ALA A 40 2.39 -5.48 -6.15
N LEU A 41 1.18 -5.21 -5.64
CA LEU A 41 0.60 -5.98 -4.53
C LEU A 41 0.25 -7.41 -4.95
N ILE A 42 -0.28 -7.61 -6.16
CA ILE A 42 -0.57 -8.95 -6.70
C ILE A 42 0.72 -9.75 -6.87
N ASP A 43 1.78 -9.13 -7.38
CA ASP A 43 3.08 -9.78 -7.50
C ASP A 43 3.66 -10.17 -6.13
N GLN A 44 3.56 -9.26 -5.16
CA GLN A 44 3.98 -9.54 -3.79
C GLN A 44 3.17 -10.66 -3.14
N ALA A 45 1.86 -10.70 -3.37
CA ALA A 45 0.96 -11.76 -2.89
C ALA A 45 1.40 -13.14 -3.41
N LYS A 46 1.60 -13.23 -4.74
CA LYS A 46 2.09 -14.45 -5.40
C LYS A 46 3.46 -14.89 -4.87
N GLN A 47 4.36 -13.94 -4.61
CA GLN A 47 5.67 -14.26 -4.06
C GLN A 47 5.54 -14.89 -2.66
N LEU A 48 4.72 -14.31 -1.78
CA LEU A 48 4.50 -14.85 -0.43
C LEU A 48 3.87 -16.24 -0.47
N GLU A 49 2.92 -16.49 -1.38
CA GLU A 49 2.33 -17.83 -1.55
C GLU A 49 3.33 -18.84 -2.11
N ALA A 50 4.20 -18.42 -3.03
CA ALA A 50 5.22 -19.28 -3.62
C ALA A 50 6.32 -19.66 -2.61
N GLU A 51 6.68 -18.72 -1.73
CA GLU A 51 7.64 -18.97 -0.64
C GLU A 51 6.99 -19.82 0.47
N GLY A 52 5.71 -19.57 0.78
CA GLY A 52 4.96 -20.29 1.81
C GLY A 52 5.26 -19.83 3.24
N TYR A 53 6.13 -18.83 3.40
CA TYR A 53 6.50 -18.22 4.68
C TYR A 53 6.69 -16.71 4.52
N LEU A 54 6.72 -15.98 5.64
CA LEU A 54 7.02 -14.56 5.61
C LEU A 54 8.52 -14.32 5.37
N PRO A 55 8.91 -13.33 4.55
CA PRO A 55 10.32 -13.14 4.15
C PRO A 55 11.22 -12.67 5.29
N TRP A 56 10.65 -12.31 6.44
CA TRP A 56 11.37 -11.92 7.66
C TRP A 56 11.27 -12.96 8.79
N ASP A 57 10.38 -13.94 8.68
CA ASP A 57 10.18 -14.99 9.67
C ASP A 57 9.69 -16.28 9.01
N SER A 58 10.56 -17.29 9.01
CA SER A 58 10.26 -18.60 8.42
C SER A 58 9.36 -19.48 9.30
N THR A 59 9.05 -19.06 10.53
CA THR A 59 8.11 -19.77 11.42
C THR A 59 6.66 -19.41 11.14
N ASP A 60 6.42 -18.23 10.55
CA ASP A 60 5.11 -17.76 10.13
C ASP A 60 4.77 -18.33 8.74
N ILE A 61 3.92 -19.37 8.72
CA ILE A 61 3.48 -20.02 7.47
C ILE A 61 2.39 -19.18 6.81
N VAL A 62 2.57 -18.82 5.53
CA VAL A 62 1.56 -18.11 4.73
C VAL A 62 0.53 -19.13 4.24
N ALA A 63 -0.71 -19.03 4.73
CA ALA A 63 -1.80 -19.91 4.35
C ALA A 63 -2.50 -19.46 3.07
N SER A 64 -2.75 -18.17 2.94
CA SER A 64 -3.33 -17.57 1.74
C SER A 64 -3.06 -16.07 1.67
N THR A 65 -3.13 -15.52 0.47
CA THR A 65 -3.10 -14.07 0.27
C THR A 65 -4.29 -13.58 -0.54
N ARG A 66 -4.70 -12.33 -0.33
CA ARG A 66 -5.77 -11.69 -1.08
C ARG A 66 -5.45 -10.23 -1.31
N VAL A 67 -5.58 -9.78 -2.55
CA VAL A 67 -5.49 -8.35 -2.89
C VAL A 67 -6.89 -7.81 -3.15
N THR A 68 -7.25 -6.68 -2.53
CA THR A 68 -8.52 -5.97 -2.76
C THR A 68 -8.24 -4.48 -2.83
N GLY A 69 -8.32 -3.90 -4.03
CA GLY A 69 -7.88 -2.52 -4.27
C GLY A 69 -6.39 -2.36 -3.94
N LEU A 70 -6.07 -1.43 -3.03
CA LEU A 70 -4.70 -1.18 -2.54
C LEU A 70 -4.38 -1.91 -1.23
N LYS A 71 -5.19 -2.91 -0.86
CA LYS A 71 -4.99 -3.71 0.35
C LYS A 71 -4.50 -5.11 -0.01
N LEU A 72 -3.42 -5.54 0.65
CA LEU A 72 -2.95 -6.93 0.66
C LEU A 72 -3.27 -7.54 2.02
N SER A 73 -4.13 -8.54 2.05
CA SER A 73 -4.40 -9.37 3.23
C SER A 73 -3.61 -10.66 3.13
N VAL A 74 -2.89 -11.01 4.18
CA VAL A 74 -2.08 -12.23 4.28
C VAL A 74 -2.55 -13.02 5.50
N GLU A 75 -3.01 -14.24 5.26
CA GLU A 75 -3.39 -15.16 6.32
C GLU A 75 -2.18 -15.99 6.74
N ILE A 76 -1.88 -16.00 8.04
CA ILE A 76 -0.69 -16.61 8.63
C ILE A 76 -1.11 -17.67 9.64
N THR A 77 -0.48 -18.84 9.57
CA THR A 77 -0.66 -19.94 10.52
C THR A 77 0.46 -19.95 11.54
N HIS A 78 0.28 -19.24 12.67
CA HIS A 78 1.22 -19.21 13.80
C HIS A 78 0.60 -18.48 15.02
N ILE A 79 1.30 -18.46 16.15
CA ILE A 79 0.92 -17.66 17.32
C ILE A 79 1.13 -16.19 16.99
N ALA A 80 0.09 -15.38 17.19
CA ALA A 80 0.15 -13.94 16.89
C ALA A 80 1.20 -13.23 17.77
N PRO A 81 2.20 -12.56 17.16
CA PRO A 81 3.09 -11.66 17.89
C PRO A 81 2.35 -10.37 18.30
N SER A 82 3.00 -9.54 19.13
CA SER A 82 2.45 -8.23 19.46
C SER A 82 2.35 -7.32 18.22
N GLU A 83 1.31 -6.49 18.16
CA GLU A 83 1.07 -5.59 17.02
C GLU A 83 2.25 -4.64 16.75
N SER A 84 2.93 -4.16 17.79
CA SER A 84 4.10 -3.30 17.67
C SER A 84 5.30 -4.02 17.02
N MET A 85 5.50 -5.30 17.32
CA MET A 85 6.50 -6.12 16.66
C MET A 85 6.17 -6.32 15.18
N VAL A 86 4.91 -6.62 14.86
CA VAL A 86 4.46 -6.77 13.47
C VAL A 86 4.76 -5.51 12.67
N GLN A 87 4.33 -4.35 13.17
CA GLN A 87 4.52 -3.09 12.45
C GLN A 87 6.01 -2.80 12.23
N ALA A 88 6.85 -2.96 13.26
CA ALA A 88 8.29 -2.75 13.14
C ALA A 88 8.91 -3.68 12.09
N THR A 89 8.53 -4.96 12.09
CA THR A 89 9.07 -5.95 11.15
C THR A 89 8.63 -5.69 9.72
N VAL A 90 7.34 -5.43 9.48
CA VAL A 90 6.80 -5.08 8.16
C VAL A 90 7.47 -3.81 7.62
N CYS A 91 7.66 -2.80 8.47
CA CYS A 91 8.30 -1.54 8.07
C CYS A 91 9.81 -1.66 7.86
N ASN A 92 10.47 -2.63 8.48
CA ASN A 92 11.89 -2.93 8.22
C ASN A 92 12.09 -3.67 6.90
N TYR A 93 11.10 -4.42 6.44
CA TYR A 93 11.18 -5.10 5.15
C TYR A 93 10.96 -4.12 3.99
N ARG A 94 12.05 -3.80 3.28
CA ARG A 94 12.13 -2.74 2.27
C ARG A 94 10.99 -2.77 1.25
N ARG A 95 10.63 -3.95 0.75
CA ARG A 95 9.62 -4.09 -0.31
C ARG A 95 8.23 -3.72 0.22
N MET A 96 7.85 -4.20 1.41
CA MET A 96 6.57 -3.82 2.04
C MET A 96 6.54 -2.34 2.40
N ARG A 97 7.63 -1.80 2.96
CA ARG A 97 7.74 -0.36 3.26
C ARG A 97 7.48 0.51 2.04
N LEU A 98 8.05 0.17 0.87
CA LEU A 98 7.85 0.94 -0.37
C LEU A 98 6.39 0.88 -0.85
N LEU A 99 5.75 -0.29 -0.74
CA LEU A 99 4.33 -0.44 -1.08
C LEU A 99 3.46 0.44 -0.16
N ILE A 100 3.71 0.41 1.14
CA ILE A 100 3.00 1.22 2.14
C ILE A 100 3.20 2.72 1.88
N GLN A 101 4.44 3.16 1.63
CA GLN A 101 4.75 4.55 1.29
C GLN A 101 4.06 5.02 0.00
N SER A 102 3.75 4.09 -0.90
CA SER A 102 3.01 4.35 -2.14
C SER A 102 1.49 4.36 -1.93
N GLY A 103 1.00 4.10 -0.72
CA GLY A 103 -0.41 4.13 -0.35
C GLY A 103 -1.06 2.74 -0.13
N ALA A 104 -0.29 1.66 -0.11
CA ALA A 104 -0.83 0.34 0.16
C ALA A 104 -1.15 0.12 1.65
N THR A 105 -2.12 -0.76 1.91
CA THR A 105 -2.43 -1.26 3.25
C THR A 105 -2.08 -2.74 3.32
N ILE A 106 -1.26 -3.14 4.28
CA ILE A 106 -0.92 -4.54 4.52
C ILE A 106 -1.70 -5.00 5.75
N GLU A 107 -2.51 -6.03 5.59
CA GLU A 107 -3.25 -6.66 6.69
C GLU A 107 -2.72 -8.08 6.89
N LEU A 108 -2.39 -8.40 8.13
CA LEU A 108 -1.90 -9.70 8.55
C LEU A 108 -2.97 -10.30 9.46
N ILE A 109 -3.40 -11.52 9.15
CA ILE A 109 -4.51 -12.22 9.82
C ILE A 109 -3.95 -13.52 10.38
N TRP A 110 -3.85 -13.64 11.70
CA TRP A 110 -3.34 -14.85 12.34
C TRP A 110 -4.47 -15.82 12.64
N LYS A 111 -4.26 -17.08 12.24
CA LYS A 111 -5.11 -18.21 12.59
C LYS A 111 -4.22 -19.32 13.15
N PRO A 112 -4.73 -20.17 14.06
CA PRO A 112 -3.96 -21.32 14.56
C PRO A 112 -3.83 -22.42 13.51
N GLU A 113 -4.76 -22.48 12.56
CA GLU A 113 -4.84 -23.41 11.44
C GLU A 113 -5.49 -22.70 10.23
N PRO A 114 -5.29 -23.16 8.98
CA PRO A 114 -5.84 -22.50 7.79
C PRO A 114 -7.36 -22.24 7.81
N ASN A 115 -8.12 -23.13 8.46
CA ASN A 115 -9.57 -23.02 8.64
C ASN A 115 -9.99 -22.64 10.07
N GLY A 116 -9.02 -22.28 10.91
CA GLY A 116 -9.25 -21.89 12.29
C GLY A 116 -9.90 -20.51 12.42
N SER A 117 -10.37 -20.19 13.62
CA SER A 117 -10.85 -18.85 13.94
C SER A 117 -9.70 -17.84 13.91
N VAL A 118 -10.01 -16.59 13.54
CA VAL A 118 -9.05 -15.49 13.59
C VAL A 118 -8.66 -15.22 15.04
N MET A 119 -7.37 -15.27 15.33
CA MET A 119 -6.81 -14.96 16.65
C MET A 119 -6.46 -13.48 16.78
N ALA A 120 -5.87 -12.92 15.73
CA ALA A 120 -5.45 -11.53 15.70
C ALA A 120 -5.51 -11.00 14.27
N VAL A 121 -5.65 -9.68 14.16
CA VAL A 121 -5.52 -8.93 12.92
C VAL A 121 -4.66 -7.71 13.21
N SER A 122 -3.70 -7.43 12.36
CA SER A 122 -2.86 -6.24 12.44
C SER A 122 -2.81 -5.61 11.07
N THR A 123 -3.00 -4.30 11.05
CA THR A 123 -3.03 -3.54 9.81
C THR A 123 -1.89 -2.52 9.83
N VAL A 124 -1.05 -2.58 8.81
CA VAL A 124 0.06 -1.66 8.60
C VAL A 124 -0.23 -0.82 7.36
N ASN A 125 -0.58 0.44 7.59
CA ASN A 125 -0.82 1.44 6.55
C ASN A 125 0.15 2.64 6.67
N LYS A 126 1.06 2.60 7.65
CA LYS A 126 2.09 3.61 7.85
C LYS A 126 3.37 2.99 8.41
N CYS A 127 4.46 3.37 7.76
CA CYS A 127 5.84 3.34 8.22
C CYS A 127 6.34 4.80 8.16
#